data_AF-A0A138ZZ92-F1
#
_entry.id   AF-A0A138ZZ92-F1
#
_cell.length_a   1.000
_cell.length_b   1.000
_cell.length_c   1.000
_cell.angle_alpha   90.00
_cell.angle_beta   90.00
_cell.angle_gamma   90.00
#
_symmetry.space_group_name_H-M   'P 1'
#
loop_
_entity.id
_entity.type
_entity.pdbx_description
1 polymer ?
#
loop_
_entity_poly.entity_id
_entity_poly.type
_entity_poly.pdbx_seq_one_letter_code
_entity_poly.pdbx_strand_id
1 'polypeptide(L)'
;MPSGNSSSSKPRTVGIVVFPGFAGLDVFGPLAFITMLSTSYPINLTIIARTLDPYGTRSIVDQNTDPSLLTFLRERANPSKLEYLLSVCTGASLLAKAGNLNGRRATTNKFSYSWVTSITSNVTWVPVARWVEDERMDLIVYWLSKLYCASLAERYAN
;
A
#
# COMPACT_ATOMS: atom_id res chain seq x y z
N MET A 1 16.32 27.58 19.96
CA MET A 1 16.04 26.14 20.12
C MET A 1 14.66 25.99 20.73
N PRO A 2 13.70 25.27 20.13
CA PRO A 2 12.44 24.98 20.79
C PRO A 2 12.59 23.73 21.65
N SER A 3 12.30 23.91 22.93
CA SER A 3 12.18 22.91 23.99
C SER A 3 11.15 21.83 23.65
N GLY A 4 11.59 20.57 23.65
CA GLY A 4 10.79 19.39 23.35
C GLY A 4 9.75 19.09 24.42
N ASN A 5 8.49 18.99 24.00
CA ASN A 5 7.42 18.43 24.80
C ASN A 5 7.28 16.95 24.38
N SER A 6 7.89 16.04 25.14
CA SER A 6 7.86 14.61 24.87
C SER A 6 6.54 13.99 25.35
N SER A 7 5.47 14.18 24.58
CA SER A 7 4.32 13.27 24.68
C SER A 7 4.77 11.91 24.15
N SER A 8 4.86 10.89 25.01
CA SER A 8 5.21 9.52 24.61
C SER A 8 4.07 8.92 23.76
N SER A 9 3.97 9.31 22.50
CA SER A 9 3.02 8.74 21.56
C SER A 9 3.39 7.28 21.31
N LYS A 10 2.43 6.36 21.50
CA LYS A 10 2.60 4.94 21.17
C LYS A 10 3.19 4.79 19.76
N PRO A 11 4.24 3.96 19.55
CA PRO A 11 4.83 3.78 18.24
C PRO A 11 3.80 3.36 17.21
N ARG A 12 3.86 3.93 16.00
CA ARG A 12 3.04 3.49 14.87
C ARG A 12 3.73 2.32 14.19
N THR A 13 3.01 1.23 13.97
CA THR A 13 3.55 0.04 13.28
C THR A 13 3.18 0.09 11.81
N VAL A 14 4.18 -0.02 10.93
CA VAL A 14 4.01 -0.08 9.47
C VAL A 14 4.45 -1.44 8.97
N GLY A 15 3.51 -2.17 8.39
CA GLY A 15 3.76 -3.45 7.72
C GLY A 15 3.83 -3.26 6.20
N ILE A 16 4.95 -3.65 5.59
CA ILE A 16 5.09 -3.69 4.13
C ILE A 16 4.98 -5.15 3.69
N VAL A 17 3.95 -5.47 2.91
CA VAL A 17 3.77 -6.80 2.36
C VAL A 17 4.53 -6.93 1.04
N VAL A 18 5.43 -7.91 0.97
CA VAL A 18 6.13 -8.28 -0.26
C VAL A 18 5.64 -9.63 -0.75
N PHE A 19 5.52 -9.77 -2.06
CA PHE A 19 4.96 -10.94 -2.74
C PHE A 19 5.68 -11.14 -4.08
N PRO A 20 5.66 -12.34 -4.69
CA PRO A 20 6.32 -12.55 -5.98
C PRO A 20 5.82 -11.57 -7.04
N GLY A 21 6.71 -11.04 -7.89
CA GLY A 21 6.34 -10.10 -8.96
C GLY A 21 6.13 -8.65 -8.52
N PHE A 22 6.44 -8.29 -7.27
CA PHE A 22 6.44 -6.89 -6.84
C PHE A 22 7.54 -6.08 -7.56
N ALA A 23 7.27 -4.81 -7.86
CA ALA A 23 8.31 -3.90 -8.32
C ALA A 23 9.05 -3.34 -7.11
N GLY A 24 10.38 -3.43 -7.12
CA GLY A 24 11.21 -2.93 -6.02
C GLY A 24 10.94 -1.46 -5.68
N LEU A 25 10.73 -0.62 -6.70
CA LEU A 25 10.45 0.81 -6.50
C LEU A 25 9.13 1.07 -5.75
N ASP A 26 8.13 0.21 -5.94
CA ASP A 26 6.84 0.31 -5.25
C ASP A 26 6.95 -0.01 -3.75
N VAL A 27 8.06 -0.60 -3.31
CA VAL A 27 8.39 -0.86 -1.91
C VAL A 27 9.41 0.15 -1.39
N PHE A 28 10.53 0.32 -2.10
CA PHE A 28 11.65 1.13 -1.64
C PHE A 28 11.35 2.64 -1.68
N GLY A 29 10.50 3.12 -2.59
CA GLY A 29 10.06 4.52 -2.61
C GLY A 29 9.31 4.89 -1.32
N PRO A 30 8.20 4.20 -1.00
CA PRO A 30 7.52 4.31 0.29
C PRO A 30 8.44 4.14 1.50
N LEU A 31 9.34 3.15 1.44
CA LEU A 31 10.24 2.83 2.54
C LEU A 31 11.23 3.94 2.86
N ALA A 32 11.87 4.53 1.84
CA ALA A 32 12.82 5.63 2.03
C ALA A 32 12.19 6.79 2.80
N PHE A 33 10.92 7.08 2.51
CA PHE A 33 10.17 8.10 3.22
C PHE A 33 9.86 7.70 4.67
N ILE A 34 9.39 6.46 4.91
CA ILE A 34 9.12 5.96 6.26
C ILE A 34 10.38 6.01 7.13
N THR A 35 11.55 5.65 6.55
CA THR A 35 12.84 5.75 7.23
C THR A 35 13.20 7.19 7.57
N MET A 36 12.90 8.16 6.71
CA MET A 36 13.09 9.56 7.09
C MET A 36 12.19 9.92 8.28
N LEU A 37 10.92 9.53 8.28
CA LEU A 37 10.02 9.84 9.39
C LEU A 37 10.42 9.20 10.71
N SER A 38 11.05 8.01 10.68
CA SER A 38 11.48 7.34 11.90
C SER A 38 12.54 8.14 12.68
N THR A 39 13.15 9.15 12.07
CA THR A 39 14.03 10.11 12.76
C THR A 39 13.28 11.06 13.69
N SER A 40 12.00 11.32 13.39
CA SER A 40 11.16 12.30 14.10
C SER A 40 10.05 11.64 14.93
N TYR A 41 9.67 10.41 14.60
CA TYR A 41 8.58 9.69 15.25
C TYR A 41 8.95 8.24 15.55
N PRO A 42 8.44 7.67 16.66
CA PRO A 42 8.64 6.26 16.96
C PRO A 42 7.83 5.40 15.96
N ILE A 43 8.54 4.73 15.05
CA ILE A 43 7.95 3.86 14.01
C ILE A 43 8.54 2.45 14.15
N ASN A 44 7.65 1.45 14.21
CA ASN A 44 8.03 0.04 14.09
C ASN A 44 7.78 -0.40 12.65
N LEU A 45 8.85 -0.68 11.91
CA LEU A 45 8.76 -1.15 10.53
C LEU A 45 8.89 -2.68 10.46
N THR A 46 8.02 -3.34 9.70
CA THR A 46 8.09 -4.78 9.48
C THR A 46 7.84 -5.10 8.01
N ILE A 47 8.73 -5.89 7.42
CA ILE A 47 8.52 -6.47 6.08
C ILE A 47 7.89 -7.85 6.27
N ILE A 48 6.80 -8.12 5.56
CA ILE A 48 5.99 -9.31 5.72
C ILE A 48 5.96 -10.04 4.37
N ALA A 49 6.50 -11.26 4.34
CA ALA A 49 6.47 -12.14 3.18
C ALA A 49 5.69 -13.42 3.52
N ARG A 50 5.13 -14.09 2.52
CA ARG A 50 4.50 -15.41 2.72
C ARG A 50 5.54 -16.53 2.86
N THR A 51 6.66 -16.40 2.17
CA THR A 51 7.76 -17.38 2.16
C THR A 51 9.11 -16.65 2.23
N LEU A 52 10.15 -17.39 2.62
CA LEU A 52 11.56 -16.96 2.56
C LEU A 52 12.20 -17.24 1.19
N ASP A 53 11.51 -17.94 0.30
CA ASP A 53 11.98 -18.20 -1.06
C ASP A 53 12.17 -16.88 -1.83
N PRO A 54 13.16 -16.81 -2.73
CA PRO A 54 13.37 -15.63 -3.54
C PRO A 54 12.17 -15.34 -4.44
N TYR A 55 11.75 -14.08 -4.48
CA TYR A 55 10.69 -13.60 -5.36
C TYR A 55 11.28 -13.08 -6.68
N GLY A 56 10.86 -13.68 -7.80
CA GLY A 56 11.13 -13.13 -9.13
C GLY A 56 10.26 -11.91 -9.43
N THR A 57 10.67 -11.08 -10.39
CA THR A 57 9.93 -9.86 -10.83
C THR A 57 8.83 -10.12 -11.86
N ARG A 58 8.57 -11.39 -12.20
CA ARG A 58 7.57 -11.76 -13.19
C ARG A 58 6.16 -11.68 -12.60
N SER A 59 5.24 -11.08 -13.33
CA SER A 59 3.84 -10.93 -12.89
C SER A 59 3.18 -12.29 -12.63
N ILE A 60 2.73 -12.52 -11.40
CA ILE A 60 2.01 -13.72 -10.95
C ILE A 60 0.49 -13.54 -10.92
N VAL A 61 0.03 -12.36 -11.31
CA VAL A 61 -1.40 -12.07 -11.35
C VAL A 61 -1.90 -12.48 -12.72
N ASP A 62 -2.42 -13.70 -12.81
CA ASP A 62 -3.11 -14.24 -13.96
C ASP A 62 -4.36 -15.01 -13.45
N GLN A 63 -4.98 -15.85 -14.28
CA GLN A 63 -6.11 -16.66 -13.82
C GLN A 63 -5.71 -17.70 -12.75
N ASN A 64 -4.43 -18.09 -12.70
CA ASN A 64 -3.86 -19.15 -11.85
C ASN A 64 -3.13 -18.64 -10.60
N THR A 65 -3.31 -17.38 -10.20
CA THR A 65 -2.69 -16.86 -8.96
C THR A 65 -2.96 -17.80 -7.79
N ASP A 66 -1.87 -18.18 -7.12
CA ASP A 66 -1.84 -19.06 -5.94
C ASP A 66 -2.93 -18.67 -4.91
N PRO A 67 -3.92 -19.54 -4.65
CA PRO A 67 -4.97 -19.29 -3.68
C PRO A 67 -4.43 -19.00 -2.28
N SER A 68 -3.30 -19.61 -1.89
CA SER A 68 -2.69 -19.38 -0.58
C SER A 68 -2.13 -17.97 -0.44
N LEU A 69 -1.63 -17.37 -1.53
CA LEU A 69 -1.22 -15.97 -1.55
C LEU A 69 -2.43 -15.04 -1.40
N LEU A 70 -3.54 -15.32 -2.08
CA LEU A 70 -4.75 -14.52 -1.97
C LEU A 70 -5.33 -14.57 -0.55
N THR A 71 -5.36 -15.74 0.09
CA THR A 71 -5.77 -15.89 1.49
C THR A 71 -4.85 -15.10 2.42
N PHE A 72 -3.53 -15.23 2.26
CA PHE A 72 -2.55 -14.48 3.04
C PHE A 72 -2.77 -12.96 2.92
N LEU A 73 -2.95 -12.45 1.70
CA LEU A 73 -3.21 -11.03 1.47
C LEU A 73 -4.54 -10.59 2.08
N ARG A 74 -5.59 -11.40 1.93
CA ARG A 74 -6.92 -11.11 2.48
C ARG A 74 -6.88 -10.95 4.00
N GLU A 75 -6.16 -11.82 4.69
CA GLU A 75 -6.03 -11.80 6.14
C GLU A 75 -5.21 -10.61 6.64
N ARG A 76 -4.12 -10.26 5.94
CA ARG A 76 -3.27 -9.12 6.28
C ARG A 76 -3.94 -7.79 5.98
N ALA A 77 -4.71 -7.72 4.90
CA ALA A 77 -5.49 -6.55 4.49
C ALA A 77 -6.88 -6.49 5.13
N ASN A 78 -7.09 -7.13 6.28
CA ASN A 78 -8.36 -7.10 7.00
C ASN A 78 -8.59 -5.71 7.64
N PRO A 79 -9.63 -4.95 7.24
CA PRO A 79 -9.89 -3.60 7.75
C PRO A 79 -10.14 -3.53 9.27
N SER A 80 -10.55 -4.63 9.91
CA SER A 80 -10.75 -4.69 11.37
C SER A 80 -9.43 -4.75 12.15
N LYS A 81 -8.31 -5.09 11.48
CA LYS A 81 -6.97 -5.18 12.08
C LYS A 81 -6.06 -4.02 11.69
N LEU A 82 -6.45 -3.25 10.69
CA LEU A 82 -5.65 -2.16 10.13
C LEU A 82 -6.33 -0.82 10.37
N GLU A 83 -5.54 0.16 10.79
CA GLU A 83 -5.97 1.55 10.79
C GLU A 83 -6.00 2.10 9.36
N TYR A 84 -5.04 1.67 8.53
CA TYR A 84 -4.92 2.05 7.12
C TYR A 84 -4.43 0.88 6.27
N LEU A 85 -4.92 0.79 5.04
CA LEU A 85 -4.43 -0.12 4.00
C LEU A 85 -3.92 0.71 2.82
N LEU A 86 -2.69 0.45 2.38
CA LEU A 86 -2.07 1.14 1.26
C LEU A 86 -1.76 0.16 0.13
N SER A 87 -1.90 0.60 -1.13
CA SER A 87 -1.45 -0.17 -2.29
C SER A 87 -0.85 0.73 -3.35
N VAL A 88 0.17 0.23 -4.05
CA VAL A 88 0.89 0.95 -5.12
C VAL A 88 0.86 0.10 -6.38
N CYS A 89 0.80 0.76 -7.53
CA CYS A 89 0.92 0.13 -8.85
C CYS A 89 -0.07 -1.04 -9.03
N THR A 90 0.41 -2.23 -9.35
CA THR A 90 -0.40 -3.45 -9.54
C THR A 90 -0.82 -4.10 -8.23
N GLY A 91 -0.41 -3.61 -7.05
CA GLY A 91 -0.87 -4.15 -5.76
C GLY A 91 -2.40 -4.15 -5.62
N ALA A 92 -3.08 -3.18 -6.26
CA ALA A 92 -4.54 -3.12 -6.35
C ALA A 92 -5.16 -4.34 -7.03
N SER A 93 -4.47 -4.99 -7.97
CA SER A 93 -4.98 -6.18 -8.67
C SER A 93 -5.11 -7.38 -7.73
N LEU A 94 -4.13 -7.57 -6.85
CA LEU A 94 -4.15 -8.65 -5.87
C LEU A 94 -5.18 -8.40 -4.77
N LEU A 95 -5.31 -7.16 -4.30
CA LEU A 95 -6.34 -6.79 -3.33
C LEU A 95 -7.75 -6.90 -3.91
N ALA A 96 -7.92 -6.59 -5.21
CA ALA A 96 -9.14 -6.83 -5.94
C ALA A 96 -9.45 -8.33 -6.05
N LYS A 97 -8.47 -9.15 -6.45
CA LYS A 97 -8.64 -10.61 -6.58
C LYS A 97 -8.89 -11.31 -5.24
N ALA A 98 -8.29 -10.83 -4.15
CA ALA A 98 -8.53 -11.30 -2.78
C ALA A 98 -9.90 -10.86 -2.22
N GLY A 99 -10.58 -9.94 -2.89
CA GLY A 99 -11.90 -9.42 -2.53
C GLY A 99 -11.86 -8.27 -1.52
N ASN A 100 -10.68 -7.79 -1.11
CA ASN A 100 -10.53 -6.68 -0.17
C ASN A 100 -11.05 -5.35 -0.73
N LEU A 101 -11.11 -5.22 -2.06
CA LEU A 101 -11.62 -4.02 -2.76
C LEU A 101 -13.08 -4.12 -3.21
N ASN A 102 -13.79 -5.22 -2.93
CA ASN A 102 -15.17 -5.38 -3.38
C ASN A 102 -16.06 -4.26 -2.81
N GLY A 103 -16.83 -3.60 -3.68
CA GLY A 103 -17.69 -2.46 -3.35
C GLY A 103 -16.95 -1.14 -3.15
N ARG A 104 -15.62 -1.11 -3.31
CA ARG A 104 -14.78 0.07 -3.05
C ARG A 104 -14.35 0.78 -4.32
N ARG A 105 -13.95 2.05 -4.18
CA ARG A 105 -13.29 2.85 -5.21
C ARG A 105 -11.79 2.62 -5.16
N ALA A 106 -11.17 2.43 -6.32
CA ALA A 106 -9.71 2.27 -6.40
C ALA A 106 -9.15 2.78 -7.74
N THR A 107 -7.83 2.94 -7.80
CA THR A 107 -7.10 3.16 -9.05
C THR A 107 -5.83 2.31 -9.05
N THR A 108 -5.12 2.33 -10.16
CA THR A 108 -3.87 1.59 -10.38
C THR A 108 -2.99 2.34 -11.37
N ASN A 109 -1.80 1.79 -11.67
CA ASN A 109 -0.90 2.39 -12.64
C ASN A 109 -1.54 2.44 -14.04
N LYS A 110 -1.23 3.49 -14.82
CA LYS A 110 -1.87 3.73 -16.12
C LYS A 110 -1.46 2.73 -17.18
N PHE A 111 -0.25 2.18 -17.07
CA PHE A 111 0.28 1.19 -18.00
C PHE A 111 -0.51 -0.13 -17.94
N SER A 112 -0.88 -0.58 -16.75
CA SER A 112 -1.60 -1.83 -16.50
C SER A 112 -3.10 -1.64 -16.26
N TYR A 113 -3.62 -0.42 -16.40
CA TYR A 113 -4.99 -0.07 -15.99
C TYR A 113 -6.03 -1.03 -16.59
N SER A 114 -6.07 -1.15 -17.92
CA SER A 114 -7.04 -2.00 -18.62
C SER A 114 -7.01 -3.46 -18.14
N TRP A 115 -5.83 -3.99 -17.89
CA TRP A 115 -5.67 -5.37 -17.39
C TRP A 115 -6.16 -5.49 -15.94
N VAL A 116 -5.74 -4.61 -15.03
CA VAL A 116 -6.17 -4.65 -13.62
C VAL A 116 -7.69 -4.52 -13.51
N THR A 117 -8.30 -3.60 -14.27
CA THR A 117 -9.74 -3.38 -14.23
C THR A 117 -10.55 -4.53 -14.81
N SER A 118 -9.94 -5.35 -15.68
CA SER A 118 -10.59 -6.55 -16.24
C SER A 118 -10.71 -7.71 -15.26
N ILE A 119 -9.96 -7.70 -14.15
CA ILE A 119 -9.94 -8.80 -13.17
C ILE A 119 -11.28 -8.91 -12.45
N THR A 120 -11.95 -7.79 -12.21
CA THR A 120 -13.23 -7.77 -11.50
C THR A 120 -14.00 -6.48 -11.78
N SER A 121 -15.31 -6.62 -11.93
CA SER A 121 -16.28 -5.53 -12.00
C SER A 121 -16.79 -5.09 -10.62
N ASN A 122 -16.42 -5.79 -9.54
CA ASN A 122 -16.87 -5.48 -8.18
C ASN A 122 -16.13 -4.30 -7.55
N VAL A 123 -15.21 -3.65 -8.27
CA VAL A 123 -14.45 -2.48 -7.83
C VAL A 123 -14.83 -1.30 -8.72
N THR A 124 -15.08 -0.15 -8.11
CA THR A 124 -15.35 1.10 -8.85
C THR A 124 -14.01 1.74 -9.23
N TRP A 125 -13.50 1.40 -10.42
CA TRP A 125 -12.21 1.88 -10.88
C TRP A 125 -12.23 3.35 -11.35
N VAL A 126 -11.29 4.17 -10.88
CA VAL A 126 -11.19 5.60 -11.22
C VAL A 126 -10.02 5.83 -12.20
N PRO A 127 -10.27 6.07 -13.50
CA PRO A 127 -9.26 5.98 -14.56
C PRO A 127 -8.25 7.13 -14.58
N VAL A 128 -8.68 8.36 -14.33
CA VAL A 128 -7.82 9.56 -14.45
C VAL A 128 -7.03 9.83 -13.16
N ALA A 129 -7.54 9.36 -12.02
CA ALA A 129 -6.99 9.70 -10.71
C ALA A 129 -5.56 9.15 -10.52
N ARG A 130 -4.64 9.96 -10.00
CA ARG A 130 -3.30 9.50 -9.62
C ARG A 130 -3.32 8.65 -8.35
N TRP A 131 -4.29 8.90 -7.47
CA TRP A 131 -4.64 8.08 -6.31
C TRP A 131 -6.14 8.18 -6.01
N VAL A 132 -6.66 7.24 -5.22
CA VAL A 132 -8.04 7.24 -4.72
C VAL A 132 -7.99 6.97 -3.22
N GLU A 133 -8.68 7.80 -2.44
CA GLU A 133 -9.04 7.53 -1.05
C GLU A 133 -10.45 6.93 -1.03
N ASP A 134 -10.59 5.81 -0.33
CA ASP A 134 -11.87 5.23 0.01
C ASP A 134 -11.86 4.68 1.44
N GLU A 135 -12.53 5.41 2.35
CA GLU A 135 -12.53 5.18 3.79
C GLU A 135 -11.10 5.14 4.40
N ARG A 136 -10.62 3.95 4.78
CA ARG A 136 -9.30 3.73 5.42
C ARG A 136 -8.26 3.20 4.42
N MET A 137 -8.50 3.39 3.12
CA MET A 137 -7.63 2.88 2.06
C MET A 137 -7.04 4.02 1.25
N ASP A 138 -5.71 4.16 1.31
CA ASP A 138 -4.98 5.32 0.78
C ASP A 138 -3.75 4.93 -0.06
N LEU A 139 -3.14 5.91 -0.71
CA LEU A 139 -1.79 5.82 -1.30
C LEU A 139 -0.83 6.59 -0.41
N ILE A 140 0.43 6.13 -0.30
CA ILE A 140 1.35 6.63 0.72
C ILE A 140 1.54 8.15 0.64
N VAL A 141 1.72 8.72 -0.55
CA VAL A 141 1.94 10.18 -0.72
C VAL A 141 0.75 11.00 -0.22
N TYR A 142 -0.47 10.52 -0.46
CA TYR A 142 -1.68 11.17 0.03
C TYR A 142 -1.88 10.99 1.53
N TRP A 143 -1.67 9.76 2.03
CA TRP A 143 -1.70 9.46 3.46
C TRP A 143 -0.74 10.34 4.26
N LEU A 144 0.42 10.66 3.69
CA LEU A 144 1.39 11.59 4.28
C LEU A 144 0.90 13.03 4.34
N SER A 145 0.12 13.48 3.35
CA SER A 145 -0.53 14.79 3.40
C SER A 145 -1.68 14.86 4.42
N LYS A 146 -2.26 13.70 4.77
CA LYS A 146 -3.36 13.57 5.73
C LYS A 146 -2.88 13.42 7.17
N LEU A 147 -1.81 12.67 7.38
CA LEU A 147 -1.18 12.53 8.69
C LEU A 147 -0.22 13.67 9.03
N TYR A 148 0.36 14.33 8.04
CA TYR A 148 1.38 15.36 8.21
C TYR A 148 1.14 16.55 7.28
N CYS A 149 1.82 17.68 7.55
CA CYS A 149 1.64 18.93 6.81
C CYS A 149 1.73 18.74 5.28
N ALA A 150 0.78 19.30 4.54
CA ALA A 150 0.69 19.20 3.08
C ALA A 150 2.02 19.54 2.36
N SER A 151 2.79 20.48 2.90
CA SER A 151 4.09 20.88 2.36
C SER A 151 5.19 19.80 2.41
N LEU A 152 5.05 18.78 3.27
CA LEU A 152 5.95 17.63 3.29
C LEU A 152 5.57 16.65 2.18
N ALA A 153 4.28 16.39 1.98
CA ALA A 153 3.82 15.51 0.92
C ALA A 153 4.12 16.06 -0.48
N GLU A 154 3.98 17.37 -0.69
CA GLU A 154 4.29 18.03 -1.98
C GLU A 154 5.77 17.94 -2.36
N ARG A 155 6.69 18.02 -1.40
CA ARG A 155 8.14 17.90 -1.67
C ARG A 155 8.58 16.51 -2.11
N TYR A 156 7.80 15.48 -1.79
CA TYR A 156 8.07 14.10 -2.19
C TYR A 156 7.33 13.67 -3.46
N ALA A 157 6.34 14.45 -3.87
CA ALA A 157 5.58 14.21 -5.09
C ALA A 157 6.28 14.76 -6.36
N ASN A 158 7.21 15.71 -6.18
CA ASN A 158 8.01 16.38 -7.21
C ASN A 158 9.46 15.88 -7.18
#